data_AF-A0A957DFL6-F1
#
_entry.id   AF-A0A957DFL6-F1
#
_cell.length_a   1.000
_cell.length_b   1.000
_cell.length_c   1.000
_cell.angle_alpha   90.00
_cell.angle_beta   90.00
_cell.angle_gamma   90.00
#
_symmetry.space_group_name_H-M   'P 1'
#
loop_
_entity.id
_entity.type
_entity.pdbx_description
1 polymer ?
#
loop_
_entity_poly.entity_id
_entity_poly.type
_entity_poly.pdbx_seq_one_letter_code
_entity_poly.pdbx_strand_id
1 'polypeptide(L)'
;MGSVFALVLGVMQDAGMPHIACLCPHCRAGRNEYAACLALIDTRQTPAGVWLIDATPDIKHQINALAPWLGPHATRPHRLRQPHAIFLTHAHMGHIGGLPQLGPEGMFVRDLPLYAAAPLLDLLRQTPL
;
A
#
# COMPACT_ATOMS: atom_id res chain seq x y z
N MET A 1 19.06 9.09 -17.12
CA MET A 1 18.22 10.18 -16.57
C MET A 1 17.07 9.54 -15.81
N GLY A 2 16.81 9.95 -14.57
CA GLY A 2 15.66 9.46 -13.81
C GLY A 2 14.34 10.06 -14.32
N SER A 3 13.23 9.41 -14.00
CA SER A 3 11.87 9.82 -14.35
C SER A 3 10.91 9.74 -13.16
N VAL A 4 9.75 10.36 -13.31
CA VAL A 4 8.61 10.24 -12.39
C VAL A 4 7.50 9.51 -13.12
N PHE A 5 6.93 8.49 -12.50
CA PHE A 5 5.83 7.71 -13.09
C PHE A 5 4.91 7.14 -12.01
N ALA A 6 3.71 6.74 -12.43
CA ALA A 6 2.77 6.00 -11.61
C ALA A 6 2.82 4.51 -11.97
N LEU A 7 2.85 3.65 -10.96
CA LEU A 7 2.70 2.21 -11.10
C LEU A 7 1.34 1.81 -10.54
N VAL A 8 0.56 1.08 -11.35
CA VAL A 8 -0.71 0.50 -10.92
C VAL A 8 -0.44 -0.79 -10.16
N LEU A 9 -0.79 -0.83 -8.89
CA LEU A 9 -0.57 -1.96 -7.99
C LEU A 9 -1.83 -2.81 -7.78
N GLY A 10 -3.00 -2.26 -8.11
CA GLY A 10 -4.28 -2.95 -8.10
C GLY A 10 -5.33 -2.12 -8.85
N VAL A 11 -6.35 -2.80 -9.35
CA VAL A 11 -7.43 -2.20 -10.16
C VAL A 11 -8.82 -2.66 -9.72
N MET A 12 -8.89 -3.56 -8.75
CA MET A 12 -10.16 -4.13 -8.30
C MET A 12 -10.85 -3.24 -7.27
N GLN A 13 -12.14 -3.51 -7.05
CA GLN A 13 -12.88 -2.99 -5.91
C GLN A 13 -12.32 -3.52 -4.57
N ASP A 14 -12.80 -2.96 -3.46
CA ASP A 14 -12.26 -3.10 -2.10
C ASP A 14 -11.76 -4.49 -1.67
N ALA A 15 -12.50 -5.56 -1.97
CA ALA A 15 -12.13 -6.92 -1.53
C ALA A 15 -11.33 -7.72 -2.58
N GLY A 16 -10.90 -7.07 -3.66
CA GLY A 16 -10.07 -7.67 -4.69
C GLY A 16 -10.75 -8.76 -5.52
N MET A 17 -9.92 -9.53 -6.22
CA MET A 17 -10.24 -10.79 -6.86
C MET A 17 -9.19 -11.84 -6.48
N PRO A 18 -9.56 -13.07 -6.08
CA PRO A 18 -10.93 -13.55 -5.85
C PRO A 18 -11.68 -12.74 -4.79
N HIS A 19 -12.95 -12.44 -5.04
CA HIS A 19 -13.78 -11.70 -4.10
C HIS A 19 -14.20 -12.60 -2.94
N ILE A 20 -14.35 -12.05 -1.74
CA ILE A 20 -14.69 -12.82 -0.52
C ILE A 20 -15.96 -13.67 -0.74
N ALA A 21 -15.85 -14.97 -0.43
CA ALA A 21 -16.92 -15.96 -0.60
C ALA A 21 -17.52 -16.10 -2.03
N CYS A 22 -16.84 -15.60 -3.07
CA CYS A 22 -17.33 -15.70 -4.44
C CYS A 22 -16.85 -16.98 -5.14
N LEU A 23 -17.79 -17.77 -5.64
CA LEU A 23 -17.54 -19.01 -6.37
C LEU A 23 -17.76 -18.89 -7.88
N CYS A 24 -17.85 -17.68 -8.43
CA CYS A 24 -18.04 -17.49 -9.86
C CYS A 24 -16.80 -17.96 -10.65
N PRO A 25 -16.92 -18.24 -11.96
CA PRO A 25 -15.80 -18.71 -12.78
C PRO A 25 -14.57 -17.80 -12.75
N HIS A 26 -14.74 -16.48 -12.67
CA HIS A 26 -13.63 -15.52 -12.60
C HIS A 26 -12.83 -15.66 -11.31
N CYS A 27 -13.50 -15.76 -10.16
CA CYS A 27 -12.85 -15.97 -8.86
C CYS A 27 -12.22 -17.36 -8.76
N ARG A 28 -12.85 -18.39 -9.35
CA ARG A 28 -12.29 -19.75 -9.40
C ARG A 28 -11.08 -19.90 -10.32
N ALA A 29 -10.92 -19.01 -11.30
CA ALA A 29 -9.77 -19.03 -12.21
C ALA A 29 -8.44 -18.72 -11.49
N GLY A 30 -8.47 -18.28 -10.23
CA GLY A 30 -7.27 -18.12 -9.39
C GLY A 30 -6.40 -16.92 -9.77
N ARG A 31 -6.93 -15.94 -10.50
CA ARG A 31 -6.23 -14.69 -10.77
C ARG A 31 -6.34 -13.79 -9.55
N ASN A 32 -5.18 -13.50 -8.94
CA ASN A 32 -5.09 -12.53 -7.86
C ASN A 32 -4.98 -11.13 -8.47
N GLU A 33 -6.03 -10.34 -8.31
CA GLU A 33 -6.02 -8.93 -8.64
C GLU A 33 -6.38 -8.14 -7.37
N TYR A 34 -5.56 -7.15 -7.05
CA TYR A 34 -5.62 -6.46 -5.78
C TYR A 34 -6.55 -5.25 -5.84
N ALA A 35 -7.05 -4.85 -4.68
CA ALA A 35 -7.80 -3.61 -4.49
C ALA A 35 -7.02 -2.41 -5.06
N ALA A 36 -7.76 -1.43 -5.59
CA ALA A 36 -7.22 -0.28 -6.29
C ALA A 36 -6.12 0.43 -5.48
N CYS A 37 -4.92 0.51 -6.06
CA CYS A 37 -3.76 1.12 -5.42
C CYS A 37 -2.79 1.63 -6.49
N LEU A 38 -2.22 2.80 -6.25
CA LEU A 38 -1.20 3.39 -7.09
C LEU A 38 0.06 3.67 -6.26
N ALA A 39 1.22 3.50 -6.87
CA ALA A 39 2.46 4.08 -6.37
C ALA A 39 2.94 5.20 -7.29
N LEU A 40 3.31 6.33 -6.71
CA LEU A 40 4.11 7.34 -7.40
C LEU A 40 5.58 7.05 -7.13
N ILE A 41 6.38 6.97 -8.19
CA ILE A 41 7.79 6.62 -8.12
C ILE A 41 8.61 7.73 -8.76
N ASP A 42 9.60 8.25 -8.03
CA ASP A 42 10.56 9.23 -8.50
C ASP A 42 11.98 8.65 -8.49
N THR A 43 12.49 8.33 -9.67
CA THR A 43 13.84 7.76 -9.86
C THR A 43 14.91 8.81 -10.14
N ARG A 44 14.59 10.10 -10.04
CA ARG A 44 15.57 11.20 -10.17
C ARG A 44 16.48 11.32 -8.95
N GLN A 45 16.08 10.70 -7.83
CA GLN A 45 16.82 10.64 -6.58
C GLN A 45 17.28 9.21 -6.26
N THR A 46 18.37 9.09 -5.52
CA THR A 46 18.93 7.81 -5.05
C THR A 46 19.06 7.84 -3.53
N PRO A 47 18.31 7.01 -2.79
CA PRO A 47 17.35 6.03 -3.29
C PRO A 47 16.07 6.67 -3.86
N ALA A 48 15.32 5.91 -4.66
CA ALA A 48 14.11 6.42 -5.30
C ALA A 48 13.05 6.87 -4.29
N GLY A 49 12.29 7.90 -4.67
CA GLY A 49 11.07 8.32 -3.99
C GLY A 49 9.94 7.36 -4.29
N VAL A 50 9.17 6.98 -3.26
CA VAL A 50 8.04 6.06 -3.40
C VAL A 50 6.92 6.53 -2.48
N TRP A 51 5.76 6.82 -3.03
CA TRP A 51 4.55 7.22 -2.30
C TRP A 51 3.40 6.31 -2.70
N LEU A 52 2.60 5.87 -1.75
CA LEU A 52 1.41 5.07 -2.01
C LEU A 52 0.16 5.93 -1.98
N ILE A 53 -0.76 5.62 -2.88
CA ILE A 53 -2.16 6.06 -2.81
C ILE A 53 -2.96 4.85 -2.31
N ASP A 54 -3.55 5.04 -1.13
CA ASP A 54 -4.28 4.08 -0.32
C ASP A 54 -3.44 2.95 0.29
N ALA A 55 -3.84 2.53 1.49
CA ALA A 55 -3.29 1.39 2.22
C ALA A 55 -4.31 0.24 2.19
N THR A 56 -4.33 -0.50 1.09
CA THR A 56 -5.35 -1.54 0.84
C THR A 56 -5.12 -2.81 1.66
N PRO A 57 -6.10 -3.72 1.82
CA PRO A 57 -5.90 -5.01 2.48
C PRO A 57 -4.77 -5.85 1.85
N ASP A 58 -4.45 -5.60 0.56
CA ASP A 58 -3.43 -6.29 -0.21
C ASP A 58 -2.02 -5.68 -0.06
N ILE A 59 -1.84 -4.71 0.84
CA ILE A 59 -0.61 -3.89 0.95
C ILE A 59 0.69 -4.72 1.06
N LYS A 60 0.67 -5.91 1.68
CA LYS A 60 1.86 -6.80 1.72
C LYS A 60 2.34 -7.20 0.33
N HIS A 61 1.43 -7.48 -0.60
CA HIS A 61 1.78 -7.84 -1.97
C HIS A 61 2.20 -6.60 -2.76
N GLN A 62 1.48 -5.50 -2.56
CA GLN A 62 1.71 -4.22 -3.24
C GLN A 62 3.06 -3.60 -2.85
N ILE A 63 3.44 -3.59 -1.57
CA ILE A 63 4.76 -3.13 -1.10
C ILE A 63 5.88 -4.04 -1.61
N ASN A 64 5.68 -5.37 -1.60
CA ASN A 64 6.70 -6.29 -2.11
C ASN A 64 6.95 -6.09 -3.61
N ALA A 65 5.93 -5.74 -4.40
CA ALA A 65 6.09 -5.38 -5.80
C ALA A 65 6.95 -4.11 -6.00
N LEU A 66 7.04 -3.25 -4.98
CA LEU A 66 7.85 -2.03 -5.00
C LEU A 66 9.32 -2.25 -4.56
N ALA A 67 9.73 -3.50 -4.30
CA ALA A 67 11.09 -3.83 -3.89
C ALA A 67 12.20 -3.19 -4.76
N PRO A 68 12.09 -3.13 -6.11
CA PRO A 68 13.12 -2.51 -6.95
C PRO A 68 13.38 -1.02 -6.67
N TRP A 69 12.39 -0.30 -6.14
CA TRP A 69 12.50 1.15 -5.87
C TRP A 69 12.66 1.47 -4.38
N LEU A 70 12.10 0.65 -3.49
CA LEU A 70 12.26 0.82 -2.05
C LEU A 70 13.68 0.44 -1.60
N GLY A 71 14.21 -0.68 -2.09
CA GLY A 71 15.50 -1.21 -1.66
C GLY A 71 15.52 -1.68 -0.19
N PRO A 72 16.68 -2.16 0.29
CA PRO A 72 16.80 -2.73 1.63
C PRO A 72 16.73 -1.66 2.73
N HIS A 73 16.16 -2.04 3.87
CA HIS A 73 16.09 -1.23 5.07
C HIS A 73 17.50 -1.06 5.68
N ALA A 74 17.83 0.17 6.07
CA ALA A 74 19.18 0.54 6.52
C ALA A 74 19.73 -0.35 7.65
N THR A 75 18.90 -0.74 8.61
CA THR A 75 19.29 -1.57 9.77
C THR A 75 18.71 -2.98 9.76
N ARG A 76 17.92 -3.35 8.74
CA ARG A 76 17.23 -4.65 8.64
C ARG A 76 17.39 -5.18 7.22
N PRO A 77 18.55 -5.74 6.85
CA PRO A 77 18.92 -5.98 5.44
C PRO A 77 17.97 -6.93 4.68
N HIS A 78 17.22 -7.78 5.38
CA HIS A 78 16.20 -8.67 4.79
C HIS A 78 14.79 -8.06 4.78
N ARG A 79 14.66 -6.73 4.94
CA ARG A 79 13.40 -5.98 4.92
C ARG A 79 13.52 -4.83 3.93
N LEU A 80 12.40 -4.43 3.34
CA LEU A 80 12.35 -3.24 2.49
C LEU A 80 12.34 -1.97 3.35
N ARG A 81 12.86 -0.86 2.80
CA ARG A 81 12.56 0.48 3.32
C ARG A 81 11.05 0.73 3.25
N GLN A 82 10.54 1.54 4.17
CA GLN A 82 9.17 2.05 4.08
C GLN A 82 9.02 3.05 2.92
N PRO A 83 7.81 3.21 2.36
CA PRO A 83 7.51 4.33 1.46
C PRO A 83 7.74 5.68 2.15
N HIS A 84 7.84 6.75 1.38
CA HIS A 84 8.05 8.10 1.88
C HIS A 84 6.79 8.69 2.52
N ALA A 85 5.61 8.33 2.01
CA ALA A 85 4.33 8.60 2.63
C ALA A 85 3.24 7.71 2.05
N ILE A 86 2.07 7.72 2.69
CA ILE A 86 0.83 7.18 2.14
C ILE A 86 -0.22 8.29 2.12
N PHE A 87 -0.93 8.42 1.01
CA PHE A 87 -2.10 9.29 0.87
C PHE A 87 -3.35 8.43 0.90
N LEU A 88 -4.28 8.70 1.82
CA LEU A 88 -5.52 7.95 1.94
C LEU A 88 -6.67 8.78 1.33
N THR A 89 -7.43 8.17 0.44
CA THR A 89 -8.52 8.84 -0.27
C THR A 89 -9.78 8.93 0.58
N HIS A 90 -10.20 7.83 1.22
CA HIS A 90 -11.41 7.77 2.05
C HIS A 90 -11.44 6.55 3.00
N ALA A 91 -12.46 6.48 3.87
CA ALA A 91 -12.55 5.59 5.02
C ALA A 91 -13.16 4.19 4.74
N HIS A 92 -12.92 3.61 3.56
CA HIS A 92 -13.42 2.27 3.24
C HIS A 92 -12.33 1.20 3.37
N MET A 93 -12.73 -0.05 3.62
CA MET A 93 -11.78 -1.14 3.89
C MET A 93 -10.77 -1.33 2.75
N GLY A 94 -11.18 -1.09 1.49
CA GLY A 94 -10.30 -1.16 0.33
C GLY A 94 -9.15 -0.16 0.35
N HIS A 95 -9.26 0.90 1.16
CA HIS A 95 -8.35 2.04 1.13
C HIS A 95 -7.57 2.25 2.43
N ILE A 96 -8.07 1.72 3.57
CA ILE A 96 -7.40 1.81 4.87
C ILE A 96 -7.13 0.45 5.53
N GLY A 97 -7.68 -0.64 4.99
CA GLY A 97 -7.63 -1.97 5.61
C GLY A 97 -6.23 -2.59 5.71
N GLY A 98 -5.24 -2.02 5.01
CA GLY A 98 -3.84 -2.41 5.09
C GLY A 98 -3.05 -1.77 6.21
N LEU A 99 -3.55 -0.70 6.84
CA LEU A 99 -2.83 0.05 7.87
C LEU A 99 -2.32 -0.83 9.03
N PRO A 100 -3.07 -1.83 9.56
CA PRO A 100 -2.55 -2.71 10.61
C PRO A 100 -1.26 -3.46 10.21
N GLN A 101 -1.08 -3.78 8.93
CA GLN A 101 0.13 -4.46 8.45
C GLN A 101 1.40 -3.59 8.51
N LEU A 102 1.25 -2.27 8.72
CA LEU A 102 2.37 -1.36 8.92
C LEU A 102 2.83 -1.31 10.39
N GLY A 103 2.01 -1.83 11.32
CA GLY A 103 2.30 -1.91 12.74
C GLY A 103 3.38 -2.93 13.13
N PRO A 104 3.63 -3.11 14.44
CA PRO A 104 4.68 -3.98 14.98
C PRO A 104 4.60 -5.46 14.55
N GLU A 105 3.40 -5.96 14.29
CA GLU A 105 3.16 -7.36 13.87
C GLU A 105 3.50 -7.61 12.40
N GLY A 106 3.63 -6.54 11.61
CA GLY A 106 3.92 -6.60 10.18
C GLY A 106 5.23 -5.92 9.82
N MET A 107 5.15 -4.84 9.04
CA MET A 107 6.32 -4.14 8.50
C MET A 107 7.13 -3.41 9.59
N PHE A 108 6.47 -2.98 10.67
CA PHE A 108 7.02 -2.16 11.74
C PHE A 108 7.69 -0.90 11.19
N VAL A 109 6.87 -0.01 10.62
CA VAL A 109 7.28 1.31 10.15
C VAL A 109 7.32 2.29 11.32
N ARG A 110 8.13 3.34 11.21
CA ARG A 110 8.20 4.42 12.20
C ARG A 110 8.11 5.76 11.50
N ASP A 111 7.35 6.68 12.11
CA ASP A 111 7.20 8.06 11.64
C ASP A 111 6.82 8.15 10.15
N LEU A 112 6.04 7.18 9.64
CA LEU A 112 5.57 7.17 8.25
C LEU A 112 4.48 8.24 8.08
N PRO A 113 4.70 9.27 7.26
CA PRO A 113 3.69 10.30 7.04
C PRO A 113 2.44 9.72 6.38
N LEU A 114 1.28 10.03 6.98
CA LEU A 114 -0.04 9.74 6.42
C LEU A 114 -0.75 11.05 6.09
N TYR A 115 -1.20 11.18 4.85
CA TYR A 115 -1.94 12.34 4.37
C TYR A 115 -3.36 11.96 4.02
N ALA A 116 -4.33 12.70 4.53
CA ALA A 116 -5.75 12.52 4.24
C ALA A 116 -6.53 13.79 4.61
N ALA A 117 -7.80 13.85 4.22
CA ALA A 117 -8.71 14.88 4.72
C ALA A 117 -8.84 14.80 6.26
N ALA A 118 -9.01 15.95 6.92
CA ALA A 118 -9.07 16.03 8.38
C ALA A 118 -10.06 15.05 9.03
N PRO A 119 -11.31 14.86 8.52
CA PRO A 119 -12.23 13.89 9.12
C PRO A 119 -11.72 12.45 9.10
N LEU A 120 -10.99 12.04 8.06
CA LEU A 120 -10.40 10.70 7.99
C LEU A 120 -9.24 10.56 8.99
N LEU A 121 -8.39 11.58 9.12
CA LEU A 121 -7.33 11.56 10.13
C LEU A 121 -7.90 11.50 11.54
N ASP A 122 -8.99 12.21 11.82
CA ASP A 122 -9.65 12.17 13.11
C ASP A 122 -10.28 10.80 13.40
N LEU A 123 -10.92 10.18 12.41
CA LEU A 123 -11.41 8.80 12.50
C LEU A 123 -10.29 7.81 12.85
N LEU A 124 -9.15 7.90 12.16
CA LEU A 124 -8.01 7.02 12.39
C LEU A 124 -7.38 7.22 13.77
N ARG A 125 -7.32 8.47 14.27
CA ARG A 125 -6.83 8.74 15.64
C ARG A 125 -7.73 8.16 16.72
N GLN A 126 -9.04 8.08 16.46
CA GLN A 126 -10.03 7.55 17.40
C GLN A 126 -10.17 6.03 17.31
N THR A 127 -9.60 5.41 16.28
CA THR A 127 -9.70 3.98 16.02
C THR A 127 -8.30 3.37 16.12
N PRO A 128 -7.89 2.83 17.28
CA PRO A 128 -6.65 2.08 17.37
C PRO A 128 -6.75 0.86 16.44
N LEU A 129 -5.91 0.88 15.41
CA LEU A 129 -5.76 -0.17 14.40
C LEU A 129 -4.69 -1.18 14.80
#